data_AF-A0A950SD37-F1
#
_entry.id   AF-A0A950SD37-F1
#
_cell.length_a   1.000
_cell.length_b   1.000
_cell.length_c   1.000
_cell.angle_alpha   90.00
_cell.angle_beta   90.00
_cell.angle_gamma   90.00
#
_symmetry.space_group_name_H-M   'P 1'
#
loop_
_entity.id
_entity.type
_entity.pdbx_description
1 polymer ?
#
loop_
_entity_poly.entity_id
_entity_poly.type
_entity_poly.pdbx_seq_one_letter_code
_entity_poly.pdbx_strand_id
1 'polypeptide(L)' 'GHAAKFASLIGRILAELTVTGSTRHPIAPFALDRPALTDPSFVPTFRLHGAAAASPSG' A
#
# COMPACT_ATOMS: atom_id res chain seq x y z
N GLY A 1 9.44 8.16 10.65
CA GLY A 1 8.68 7.50 9.55
C GLY A 1 9.31 6.16 9.21
N HIS A 2 8.54 5.16 8.77
CA HIS A 2 9.02 3.78 8.57
C HIS A 2 9.44 3.45 7.12
N ALA A 3 9.25 4.37 6.17
CA ALA A 3 9.51 4.10 4.75
C ALA A 3 11.00 3.96 4.42
N ALA A 4 11.88 4.66 5.14
CA ALA A 4 13.32 4.69 4.86
C ALA A 4 13.97 3.28 4.85
N LYS A 5 13.51 2.37 5.72
CA LYS A 5 14.04 0.99 5.77
C LYS A 5 13.75 0.17 4.51
N PHE A 6 12.82 0.63 3.68
CA PHE A 6 12.44 0.00 2.41
C PHE A 6 13.04 0.69 1.19
N ALA A 7 13.86 1.74 1.37
CA ALA A 7 14.39 2.53 0.26
C ALA A 7 15.12 1.68 -0.80
N SER A 8 15.94 0.71 -0.35
CA SER A 8 16.64 -0.21 -1.25
C SER A 8 15.69 -1.12 -2.05
N LEU A 9 14.64 -1.64 -1.40
CA LEU A 9 13.61 -2.46 -2.04
C LEU A 9 12.83 -1.65 -3.09
N ILE A 10 12.40 -0.44 -2.72
CA ILE A 10 11.68 0.45 -3.63
C ILE A 10 12.56 0.80 -4.83
N GLY A 11 13.82 1.17 -4.60
CA GLY A 11 14.77 1.48 -5.67
C GLY A 11 14.95 0.30 -6.65
N ARG A 12 15.05 -0.92 -6.14
CA ARG A 12 15.12 -2.13 -6.97
C ARG A 12 13.86 -2.32 -7.83
N ILE A 13 12.68 -2.22 -7.22
CA ILE A 13 11.40 -2.37 -7.94
C ILE A 13 11.31 -1.36 -9.08
N LEU A 14 11.64 -0.08 -8.80
CA LEU A 14 11.60 0.97 -9.80
C LEU A 14 12.61 0.75 -10.92
N ALA A 15 13.83 0.29 -10.59
CA ALA A 15 14.83 -0.05 -11.58
C ALA A 15 14.38 -1.21 -12.49
N GLU A 16 13.85 -2.30 -11.92
CA GLU A 16 13.34 -3.45 -12.67
C GLU A 16 12.19 -3.02 -13.61
N LEU A 17 11.22 -2.24 -13.11
CA LEU A 17 10.11 -1.71 -13.91
C LEU A 17 10.60 -0.80 -15.04
N THR A 18 11.60 0.05 -14.79
CA THR A 18 12.10 0.99 -15.79
C THR A 18 12.88 0.29 -16.91
N VAL A 19 13.70 -0.70 -16.54
CA VAL A 19 14.60 -1.39 -17.49
C VAL A 19 13.90 -2.54 -18.22
N THR A 20 13.03 -3.28 -17.53
CA THR A 20 12.43 -4.52 -18.06
C THR A 20 10.91 -4.44 -18.21
N GLY A 21 10.26 -3.38 -17.73
CA GLY A 21 8.81 -3.25 -17.75
C GLY A 21 8.07 -4.13 -16.74
N SER A 22 8.78 -4.93 -15.93
CA SER A 22 8.15 -5.85 -14.98
C SER A 22 8.97 -6.03 -13.70
N THR A 23 8.32 -6.57 -12.67
CA THR A 23 8.98 -7.00 -11.44
C THR A 23 8.27 -8.23 -10.87
N ARG A 24 9.00 -9.08 -10.16
CA ARG A 24 8.41 -10.23 -9.44
C ARG A 24 7.77 -9.85 -8.11
N HIS A 25 7.98 -8.62 -7.65
CA HIS A 25 7.42 -8.14 -6.40
C HIS A 25 5.91 -7.90 -6.55
N PRO A 26 5.07 -8.32 -5.59
CA PRO A 26 3.61 -8.19 -5.69
C PRO A 26 3.17 -6.74 -5.46
N ILE A 27 3.30 -5.91 -6.49
CA ILE A 27 3.00 -4.47 -6.44
C ILE A 27 1.59 -4.12 -6.91
N ALA A 28 0.76 -5.11 -7.29
CA ALA A 28 -0.62 -4.88 -7.73
C ALA A 28 -1.45 -4.01 -6.75
N PRO A 29 -1.29 -4.12 -5.42
CA PRO A 29 -1.98 -3.23 -4.49
C PRO A 29 -1.58 -1.75 -4.58
N PHE A 30 -0.51 -1.40 -5.29
CA PHE A 30 -0.05 -0.02 -5.51
C PHE A 30 -0.42 0.53 -6.90
N ALA A 31 -1.09 -0.26 -7.73
CA ALA A 31 -1.54 0.18 -9.04
C ALA A 31 -2.61 1.29 -8.92
N LEU A 32 -2.59 2.23 -9.86
CA LEU A 32 -3.48 3.40 -9.86
C LEU A 32 -4.93 3.02 -10.19
N ASP A 33 -5.12 1.95 -10.95
CA ASP A 33 -6.41 1.40 -11.39
C ASP A 33 -6.95 0.32 -10.45
N ARG A 34 -6.31 0.11 -9.28
CA ARG A 34 -6.74 -0.94 -8.34
C ARG A 34 -8.19 -0.73 -7.88
N PRO A 35 -8.96 -1.81 -7.64
CA PRO A 35 -10.37 -1.72 -7.22
C PRO A 35 -10.60 -0.84 -5.98
N ALA A 36 -9.65 -0.82 -5.04
CA ALA A 36 -9.72 0.04 -3.86
C ALA A 36 -9.78 1.55 -4.16
N LEU A 37 -9.48 1.98 -5.40
CA LEU A 37 -9.58 3.36 -5.86
C LEU A 37 -10.69 3.56 -6.91
N THR A 38 -11.00 2.54 -7.71
CA THR A 38 -11.87 2.64 -8.88
C THR A 38 -13.26 2.05 -8.67
N ASP A 39 -13.43 1.10 -7.76
CA ASP A 39 -14.70 0.42 -7.47
C ASP A 39 -15.35 0.99 -6.20
N PRO A 40 -16.49 1.70 -6.30
CA PRO A 40 -17.22 2.22 -5.13
C PRO A 40 -17.72 1.12 -4.18
N SER A 41 -17.85 -0.12 -4.66
CA SER A 41 -18.33 -1.26 -3.89
C SER A 41 -17.19 -2.06 -3.25
N PHE A 42 -15.95 -1.59 -3.38
CA PHE A 42 -14.78 -2.32 -2.86
C PHE A 42 -14.85 -2.50 -1.34
N VAL A 43 -14.76 -3.75 -0.87
CA VAL A 43 -14.75 -4.10 0.55
C VAL A 43 -13.32 -4.32 1.04
N PRO A 44 -12.78 -3.47 1.94
CA PRO A 44 -11.42 -3.67 2.47
C PRO A 44 -11.32 -4.95 3.31
N THR A 45 -10.39 -5.83 2.96
CA THR A 45 -10.11 -7.08 3.72
C THR A 45 -9.36 -6.81 5.03
N PHE A 46 -8.58 -5.74 5.08
CA PHE A 46 -7.84 -5.33 6.27
C PHE A 46 -8.06 -3.84 6.54
N ARG A 47 -8.47 -3.52 7.78
CA ARG A 47 -8.47 -2.15 8.30
C ARG A 47 -7.68 -2.12 9.60
N LEU A 48 -6.65 -1.27 9.64
CA LEU A 48 -6.02 -0.93 10.90
C LEU A 48 -6.97 0.01 11.65
N HIS A 49 -7.60 -0.49 12.72
CA HIS A 49 -8.29 0.38 13.65
C HIS A 49 -7.24 1.16 14.45
N GLY A 50 -7.27 2.49 14.38
CA GLY A 50 -6.50 3.30 15.31
C GLY A 50 -6.97 3.00 16.74
N ALA A 51 -6.06 2.98 17.70
CA ALA A 51 -6.44 2.95 19.11
C ALA A 51 -7.47 4.07 19.33
N ALA A 52 -8.71 3.70 19.65
CA ALA A 52 -9.74 4.66 19.97
C ALA A 52 -9.17 5.57 21.06
N ALA A 53 -9.14 6.88 20.80
CA ALA A 53 -8.97 7.82 21.89
C ALA A 53 -10.11 7.51 22.86
N ALA A 54 -9.75 6.97 24.02
CA ALA A 54 -10.69 6.70 25.08
C ALA A 54 -11.36 8.04 25.43
N SER A 55 -12.59 8.24 24.99
CA SER A 55 -13.47 9.22 25.59
C SER A 55 -14.02 8.58 26.87
N PRO A 56 -13.65 9.05 28.07
CA PRO A 56 -14.38 8.66 29.25
C PRO A 56 -15.79 9.24 29.12
N SER A 57 -16.78 8.36 29.08
CA SER A 57 -18.18 8.69 29.34
C SER A 57 -18.40 8.51 30.83
N GLY A 58 -18.90 9.53 31.52
CA GLY A 58 -19.31 9.47 32.93
C GLY A 58 -18.61 10.48 33.81
#